data_AF-A0A975L993-F1
#
_entry.id   AF-A0A975L993-F1
#
_cell.length_a   1.000
_cell.length_b   1.000
_cell.length_c   1.000
_cell.angle_alpha   90.00
_cell.angle_beta   90.00
_cell.angle_gamma   90.00
#
_symmetry.space_group_name_H-M   'P 1'
#
loop_
_entity.id
_entity.type
_entity.pdbx_description
1 polymer ?
#
loop_
_entity_poly.entity_id
_entity_poly.type
_entity_poly.pdbx_seq_one_letter_code
_entity_poly.pdbx_strand_id
1 'polypeptide(L)'
;MHRLTLTAWALALTTGLGLLVAFAVVGTSDQPSAWLLAAATLVLGATALVLGRTDRERRERPTGRERPLSPFSFGVVGVLLLALVPLLAGPRGLPALALFSRSHPVGGAPLSALLEPAHVFVGLSGPDDARGALTVAVGLLTAGALALVTVRLVDRTLLVPVGALVAPLTLLPLPVALGLPFLVALPWTLLVGALLLAGSALLREGRVAWIPWASGLFSLALGLSWALSERHTTVAVLMASAAVLSVVTALARTRFVAIASTSVGTAATGGFALALPLALGAPIEYAVLAPLAVVAAVAAVAPRLREPLVTAAEVPATAWAGVTLLLSVLHGGRPELVATALAVVGVISLASAVRPNRRWYAGVGAVLMFLALWTALASWEVNVPEAYTVPPALAFLVIGWEWSRRATEVPSSWLAYGGGLALLLGPTVWEVLTADAMVWRLPAVLVVGLAVTVWGLRGRLLAALVLGGLALLVTSLRAFGPPLWEWGQLAPNWLPFAVIGAALLLVGARYEASLARLRRVGRYLSRLR
;
A
#
# COMPACT_ATOMS: atom_id res chain seq x y z
N MET A 1 31.92 -11.76 -35.51
CA MET A 1 30.89 -12.78 -35.82
C MET A 1 30.24 -13.39 -34.58
N HIS A 2 30.98 -13.98 -33.63
CA HIS A 2 30.39 -14.66 -32.46
C HIS A 2 29.44 -13.80 -31.59
N ARG A 3 29.69 -12.49 -31.45
CA ARG A 3 28.78 -11.59 -30.71
C ARG A 3 27.45 -11.34 -31.44
N LEU A 4 27.49 -11.20 -32.76
CA LEU A 4 26.29 -10.95 -33.59
C LEU A 4 25.37 -12.18 -33.64
N THR A 5 25.94 -13.38 -33.69
CA THR A 5 25.18 -14.62 -33.63
C THR A 5 24.51 -14.81 -32.27
N LEU A 6 25.20 -14.48 -31.17
CA LEU A 6 24.62 -14.55 -29.82
C LEU A 6 23.50 -13.53 -29.60
N THR A 7 23.64 -12.30 -30.10
CA THR A 7 22.57 -11.29 -30.00
C THR A 7 21.37 -11.64 -30.84
N ALA A 8 21.57 -12.19 -32.05
CA ALA A 8 20.47 -12.65 -32.91
C ALA A 8 19.73 -13.83 -32.27
N TRP A 9 20.45 -14.77 -31.65
CA TRP A 9 19.85 -15.91 -30.97
C TRP A 9 19.07 -15.50 -29.71
N ALA A 10 19.64 -14.58 -28.91
CA ALA A 10 18.95 -14.02 -27.75
C ALA A 10 17.67 -13.27 -28.16
N LEU A 11 17.75 -12.44 -29.20
CA LEU A 11 16.58 -11.72 -29.72
C LEU A 11 15.50 -12.70 -30.20
N ALA A 12 15.87 -13.71 -31.00
CA ALA A 12 14.94 -14.73 -31.50
C ALA A 12 14.28 -15.54 -30.36
N LEU A 13 15.00 -15.86 -29.30
CA LEU A 13 14.43 -16.53 -28.13
C LEU A 13 13.47 -15.60 -27.36
N THR A 14 13.80 -14.32 -27.21
CA THR A 14 12.92 -13.37 -26.51
C THR A 14 11.64 -13.07 -27.29
N THR A 15 11.74 -12.87 -28.61
CA THR A 15 10.56 -12.68 -29.47
C THR A 15 9.75 -13.96 -29.58
N GLY A 16 10.41 -15.12 -29.68
CA GLY A 16 9.77 -16.43 -29.63
C GLY A 16 9.03 -16.69 -28.31
N LEU A 17 9.62 -16.36 -27.16
CA LEU A 17 8.98 -16.45 -25.85
C LEU A 17 7.71 -15.60 -25.80
N GLY A 18 7.76 -14.35 -26.29
CA GLY A 18 6.60 -13.47 -26.33
C GLY A 18 5.47 -14.02 -27.21
N LEU A 19 5.81 -14.56 -28.38
CA LEU A 19 4.84 -15.22 -29.26
C LEU A 19 4.25 -16.48 -28.64
N LEU A 20 5.05 -17.29 -27.94
CA LEU A 20 4.58 -18.49 -27.26
C LEU A 20 3.62 -18.17 -26.12
N VAL A 21 3.89 -17.12 -25.34
CA VAL A 21 2.96 -16.64 -24.30
C VAL A 21 1.65 -16.17 -24.94
N ALA A 22 1.72 -15.38 -26.01
CA ALA A 22 0.53 -14.93 -26.74
C ALA A 22 -0.27 -16.12 -27.29
N PHE A 23 0.41 -17.12 -27.86
CA PHE A 23 -0.22 -18.36 -28.35
C PHE A 23 -0.86 -19.17 -27.22
N ALA A 24 -0.20 -19.27 -26.07
CA ALA A 24 -0.75 -19.99 -24.92
C ALA A 24 -2.03 -19.32 -24.40
N VAL A 25 -2.09 -17.98 -24.43
CA VAL A 25 -3.26 -17.20 -24.01
C VAL A 25 -4.43 -17.34 -25.00
N VAL A 26 -4.17 -17.29 -26.30
CA VAL A 26 -5.20 -17.38 -27.34
C VAL A 26 -5.70 -18.82 -27.52
N GLY A 27 -4.84 -19.81 -27.29
CA GLY A 27 -5.12 -21.23 -27.47
C GLY A 27 -5.06 -21.64 -28.95
N THR A 28 -4.59 -22.87 -29.22
CA THR A 28 -4.64 -23.45 -30.57
C THR A 28 -5.92 -24.28 -30.77
N SER A 29 -6.41 -24.34 -32.00
CA SER A 29 -7.59 -25.12 -32.38
C SER A 29 -7.35 -26.64 -32.38
N ASP A 30 -6.10 -27.11 -32.32
CA ASP A 30 -5.76 -28.54 -32.33
C ASP A 30 -4.78 -28.92 -31.20
N GLN A 31 -5.19 -29.85 -30.34
CA GLN A 31 -4.37 -30.43 -29.28
C GLN A 31 -2.99 -30.95 -29.73
N PRO A 32 -2.83 -31.67 -30.86
CA PRO A 32 -1.51 -32.15 -31.30
C PRO A 32 -0.52 -31.02 -31.62
N SER A 33 -1.01 -29.88 -32.12
CA SER A 33 -0.16 -28.71 -32.39
C SER A 33 0.42 -28.12 -31.10
N ALA A 34 -0.36 -28.11 -30.02
CA ALA A 34 0.05 -27.63 -28.71
C ALA A 34 1.17 -28.52 -28.12
N TRP A 35 1.09 -29.83 -28.34
CA TRP A 35 2.09 -30.79 -27.87
C TRP A 35 3.42 -30.66 -28.62
N LEU A 36 3.38 -30.42 -29.94
CA LEU A 36 4.57 -30.13 -30.73
C LEU A 36 5.24 -28.81 -30.29
N LEU A 37 4.45 -27.78 -29.99
CA LEU A 37 4.96 -26.52 -29.44
C LEU A 37 5.59 -26.71 -28.06
N ALA A 38 4.97 -27.51 -27.18
CA ALA A 38 5.53 -27.87 -25.87
C ALA A 38 6.86 -28.66 -26.01
N ALA A 39 6.93 -29.60 -26.95
CA ALA A 39 8.15 -30.35 -27.22
C ALA A 39 9.27 -29.44 -27.78
N ALA A 40 8.95 -28.56 -28.73
CA ALA A 40 9.91 -27.61 -29.30
C ALA A 40 10.44 -26.64 -28.24
N THR A 41 9.57 -26.13 -27.37
CA THR A 41 9.96 -25.24 -26.27
C THR A 41 10.80 -25.95 -25.21
N LEU A 42 10.53 -27.22 -24.93
CA LEU A 42 11.38 -28.02 -24.06
C LEU A 42 12.79 -28.16 -24.61
N VAL A 43 12.94 -28.43 -25.92
CA VAL A 43 14.25 -28.54 -26.58
C VAL A 43 14.97 -27.19 -26.59
N LEU A 44 14.27 -26.10 -26.91
CA LEU A 44 14.83 -24.74 -26.88
C LEU A 44 15.26 -24.32 -25.45
N GLY A 45 14.45 -24.65 -24.44
CA GLY A 45 14.77 -24.39 -23.04
C GLY A 45 16.00 -25.18 -22.57
N ALA A 46 16.07 -26.47 -22.93
CA ALA A 46 17.22 -27.32 -22.61
C ALA A 46 18.52 -26.82 -23.26
N THR A 47 18.47 -26.45 -24.54
CA THR A 47 19.64 -25.91 -25.26
C THR A 47 20.11 -24.57 -24.69
N ALA A 48 19.18 -23.66 -24.37
CA ALA A 48 19.50 -22.39 -23.71
C ALA A 48 20.12 -22.59 -22.31
N LEU A 49 19.67 -23.59 -21.55
CA LEU A 49 20.26 -23.95 -20.25
C LEU A 49 21.69 -24.49 -20.37
N VAL A 50 21.96 -25.36 -21.34
CA VAL A 50 23.32 -25.86 -21.61
C VAL A 50 24.26 -24.71 -22.00
N LEU A 51 23.80 -23.80 -22.85
CA LEU A 51 24.55 -22.59 -23.23
C LEU A 51 24.80 -21.67 -22.03
N GLY A 52 23.80 -21.50 -21.16
CA GLY A 52 23.93 -20.73 -19.92
C GLY A 52 24.96 -21.32 -18.95
N ARG A 53 24.96 -22.65 -18.78
CA ARG A 53 25.92 -23.36 -17.93
C ARG A 53 27.35 -23.21 -18.44
N THR A 54 27.57 -23.39 -19.75
CA THR A 54 28.91 -23.27 -20.34
C THR A 54 29.47 -21.84 -20.26
N ASP A 55 28.63 -20.81 -20.37
CA ASP A 55 29.07 -19.42 -20.17
C ASP A 55 29.45 -19.16 -18.70
N ARG A 56 28.70 -19.74 -17.75
CA ARG A 56 29.01 -19.64 -16.31
C ARG A 56 30.36 -20.29 -15.97
N GLU A 57 30.59 -21.51 -16.43
CA GLU A 57 31.86 -22.24 -16.22
C GLU A 57 33.05 -21.52 -16.87
N ARG A 58 32.85 -20.80 -17.98
CA ARG A 58 33.90 -19.97 -18.59
C ARG A 58 34.22 -18.71 -17.80
N ARG A 59 33.25 -18.11 -17.09
CA ARG A 59 33.42 -16.90 -16.27
C ARG A 59 34.12 -17.18 -14.94
N GLU A 60 33.92 -18.37 -14.38
CA GLU A 60 34.55 -18.78 -13.12
C GLU A 60 36.05 -19.12 -13.29
N ARG A 61 36.57 -19.15 -14.53
CA ARG A 61 38.02 -19.25 -14.77
C ARG A 61 38.70 -17.90 -14.51
N PRO A 62 39.80 -17.88 -13.73
CA PRO A 62 40.51 -16.65 -13.38
C PRO A 62 41.29 -16.12 -14.59
N THR A 63 40.61 -15.43 -15.49
CA THR A 63 41.25 -14.58 -16.50
C THR A 63 40.99 -13.14 -16.07
N GLY A 64 42.02 -12.39 -15.68
CA GLY A 64 41.98 -11.06 -15.04
C GLY A 64 41.39 -9.91 -15.88
N ARG A 65 40.20 -10.10 -16.45
CA ARG A 65 39.45 -9.08 -17.20
C ARG A 65 37.99 -9.17 -16.81
N GLU A 66 37.54 -8.23 -15.99
CA GLU A 66 36.11 -8.02 -15.70
C GLU A 66 35.39 -7.78 -17.04
N ARG A 67 34.50 -8.71 -17.42
CA ARG A 67 33.64 -8.54 -18.59
C ARG A 67 32.34 -7.88 -18.15
N PRO A 68 31.83 -6.88 -18.90
CA PRO A 68 30.57 -6.21 -18.56
C PRO A 68 29.41 -7.21 -18.53
N LEU A 69 28.47 -7.00 -17.60
CA LEU A 69 27.24 -7.81 -17.50
C LEU A 69 26.47 -7.75 -18.82
N SER A 70 26.36 -8.86 -19.54
CA SER A 70 25.34 -9.00 -20.57
C SER A 70 23.97 -9.05 -19.87
N PRO A 71 23.02 -8.16 -20.19
CA PRO A 71 21.73 -8.09 -19.50
C PRO A 71 20.86 -9.35 -19.66
N PHE A 72 21.19 -10.23 -20.61
CA PHE A 72 20.48 -11.48 -20.86
C PHE A 72 21.43 -12.66 -20.66
N SER A 73 21.19 -13.45 -19.60
CA SER A 73 21.86 -14.75 -19.44
C SER A 73 20.99 -15.83 -20.06
N PHE A 74 21.56 -16.63 -20.96
CA PHE A 74 20.85 -17.76 -21.60
C PHE A 74 20.24 -18.73 -20.59
N GLY A 75 20.82 -18.84 -19.40
CA GLY A 75 20.26 -19.62 -18.29
C GLY A 75 18.89 -19.13 -17.82
N VAL A 76 18.68 -17.81 -17.69
CA VAL A 76 17.36 -17.25 -17.29
C VAL A 76 16.31 -17.52 -18.37
N VAL A 77 16.68 -17.35 -19.64
CA VAL A 77 15.79 -17.63 -20.77
C VAL A 77 15.43 -19.12 -20.83
N GLY A 78 16.40 -20.02 -20.62
CA GLY A 78 16.16 -21.45 -20.56
C GLY A 78 15.24 -21.87 -19.41
N VAL A 79 15.40 -21.27 -18.23
CA VAL A 79 14.50 -21.49 -17.07
C VAL A 79 13.07 -21.03 -17.39
N LEU A 80 12.90 -19.86 -18.01
CA LEU A 80 11.58 -19.34 -18.38
C LEU A 80 10.90 -20.21 -19.45
N LEU A 81 11.64 -20.65 -20.46
CA LEU A 81 11.12 -21.54 -21.50
C LEU A 81 10.67 -22.88 -20.92
N LEU A 82 11.48 -23.49 -20.02
CA LEU A 82 11.10 -24.73 -19.36
C LEU A 82 9.88 -24.56 -18.43
N ALA A 83 9.75 -23.41 -17.75
CA ALA A 83 8.55 -23.09 -16.98
C ALA A 83 7.29 -22.98 -17.85
N LEU A 84 7.43 -22.59 -19.13
CA LEU A 84 6.30 -22.45 -20.06
C LEU A 84 5.81 -23.77 -20.67
N VAL A 85 6.60 -24.85 -20.63
CA VAL A 85 6.27 -26.13 -21.27
C VAL A 85 4.92 -26.72 -20.80
N PRO A 86 4.62 -26.79 -19.49
CA PRO A 86 3.32 -27.27 -19.02
C PRO A 86 2.16 -26.41 -19.51
N LEU A 87 2.40 -25.10 -19.59
CA LEU A 87 1.43 -24.10 -20.02
C LEU A 87 0.99 -24.34 -21.47
N LEU A 88 1.95 -24.69 -22.33
CA LEU A 88 1.71 -25.02 -23.74
C LEU A 88 1.09 -26.40 -23.96
N ALA A 89 1.32 -27.34 -23.05
CA ALA A 89 0.71 -28.67 -23.09
C ALA A 89 -0.73 -28.71 -22.50
N GLY A 90 -1.13 -27.65 -21.80
CA GLY A 90 -2.38 -27.58 -21.03
C GLY A 90 -3.65 -27.26 -21.83
N PRO A 91 -4.82 -27.23 -21.15
CA PRO A 91 -6.11 -26.96 -21.77
C PRO A 91 -6.25 -25.48 -22.18
N ARG A 92 -7.17 -25.23 -23.14
CA ARG A 92 -7.50 -23.89 -23.62
C ARG A 92 -7.94 -22.96 -22.47
N GLY A 93 -7.43 -21.72 -22.47
CA GLY A 93 -7.87 -20.68 -21.53
C GLY A 93 -7.10 -20.59 -20.21
N LEU A 94 -6.03 -21.39 -20.03
CA LEU A 94 -5.00 -21.23 -18.99
C LEU A 94 -5.53 -20.76 -17.61
N PRO A 95 -6.00 -21.68 -16.75
CA PRO A 95 -6.47 -21.30 -15.42
C PRO A 95 -5.39 -20.57 -14.60
N ALA A 96 -4.12 -20.90 -14.78
CA ALA A 96 -3.01 -20.19 -14.11
C ALA A 96 -2.91 -18.70 -14.49
N LEU A 97 -3.54 -18.24 -15.57
CA LEU A 97 -3.59 -16.84 -16.02
C LEU A 97 -4.99 -16.22 -15.95
N ALA A 98 -6.01 -16.99 -15.59
CA ALA A 98 -7.38 -16.50 -15.43
C ALA A 98 -7.49 -15.78 -14.08
N LEU A 99 -7.08 -14.52 -14.02
CA LEU A 99 -7.00 -13.78 -12.75
C LEU A 99 -8.37 -13.63 -12.06
N PHE A 100 -9.45 -13.46 -12.80
CA PHE A 100 -10.80 -13.30 -12.26
C PHE A 100 -11.76 -14.30 -12.88
N SER A 101 -12.79 -14.71 -12.14
CA SER A 101 -13.93 -15.43 -12.72
C SER A 101 -14.59 -14.56 -13.77
N ARG A 102 -14.82 -15.12 -14.96
CA ARG A 102 -15.54 -14.44 -16.04
C ARG A 102 -17.04 -14.68 -15.99
N SER A 103 -17.49 -15.70 -15.26
CA SER A 103 -18.90 -16.09 -15.19
C SER A 103 -19.64 -15.38 -14.04
N HIS A 104 -18.96 -15.09 -12.93
CA HIS A 104 -19.59 -14.47 -11.77
C HIS A 104 -18.94 -13.14 -11.38
N PRO A 105 -19.73 -12.06 -11.21
CA PRO A 105 -19.22 -10.80 -10.68
C PRO A 105 -18.79 -10.96 -9.22
N VAL A 106 -17.99 -9.99 -8.75
CA VAL A 106 -17.47 -9.96 -7.37
C VAL A 106 -18.61 -10.00 -6.36
N GLY A 107 -18.58 -10.99 -5.46
CA GLY A 107 -19.57 -11.19 -4.39
C GLY A 107 -20.98 -11.54 -4.85
N GLY A 108 -21.16 -11.95 -6.10
CA GLY A 108 -22.47 -12.22 -6.72
C GLY A 108 -22.74 -13.70 -7.04
N ALA A 109 -21.78 -14.61 -6.80
CA ALA A 109 -22.06 -16.04 -6.94
C ALA A 109 -23.00 -16.52 -5.81
N PRO A 110 -23.85 -17.52 -6.07
CA PRO A 110 -24.54 -18.26 -5.02
C PRO A 110 -23.69 -19.44 -4.52
N LEU A 111 -23.96 -19.92 -3.31
CA LEU A 111 -23.25 -21.06 -2.70
C LEU A 111 -23.33 -22.35 -3.54
N SER A 112 -24.42 -22.52 -4.31
CA SER A 112 -24.59 -23.65 -5.22
C SER A 112 -23.61 -23.64 -6.40
N ALA A 113 -23.11 -22.46 -6.80
CA ALA A 113 -22.13 -22.33 -7.88
C ALA A 113 -20.78 -22.94 -7.51
N LEU A 114 -20.50 -23.16 -6.22
CA LEU A 114 -19.28 -23.85 -5.77
C LEU A 114 -19.23 -25.32 -6.18
N LEU A 115 -20.39 -25.92 -6.46
CA LEU A 115 -20.49 -27.30 -6.94
C LEU A 115 -20.32 -27.40 -8.46
N GLU A 116 -20.34 -26.27 -9.18
CA GLU A 116 -20.11 -26.26 -10.61
C GLU A 116 -18.66 -26.68 -10.92
N PRO A 117 -18.43 -27.30 -12.09
CA PRO A 117 -17.08 -27.61 -12.54
C PRO A 117 -16.23 -26.34 -12.57
N ALA A 118 -14.98 -26.44 -12.10
CA ALA A 118 -14.11 -25.28 -11.94
C ALA A 118 -13.86 -24.51 -13.25
N HIS A 119 -13.88 -25.20 -14.40
CA HIS A 119 -13.77 -24.53 -15.70
C HIS A 119 -14.99 -23.66 -16.01
N VAL A 120 -16.21 -24.10 -15.66
CA VAL A 120 -17.45 -23.31 -15.82
C VAL A 120 -17.42 -22.09 -14.90
N PHE A 121 -17.08 -22.31 -13.62
CA PHE A 121 -17.02 -21.24 -12.62
C PHE A 121 -15.97 -20.16 -12.95
N VAL A 122 -14.87 -20.52 -13.59
CA VAL A 122 -13.85 -19.53 -14.00
C VAL A 122 -14.20 -18.91 -15.38
N GLY A 123 -15.05 -19.57 -16.17
CA GLY A 123 -15.41 -19.16 -17.53
C GLY A 123 -14.37 -19.58 -18.58
N LEU A 124 -13.87 -20.81 -18.44
CA LEU A 124 -12.93 -21.47 -19.33
C LEU A 124 -13.62 -22.62 -20.08
N SER A 125 -13.10 -22.94 -21.26
CA SER A 125 -13.57 -24.10 -22.04
C SER A 125 -13.26 -25.38 -21.29
N GLY A 126 -14.30 -26.19 -21.06
CA GLY A 126 -14.18 -27.51 -20.44
C GLY A 126 -13.61 -28.56 -21.40
N PRO A 127 -13.19 -29.73 -20.87
CA PRO A 127 -12.88 -30.88 -21.69
C PRO A 127 -14.15 -31.42 -22.36
N ASP A 128 -14.07 -31.76 -23.66
CA ASP A 128 -15.20 -32.31 -24.41
C ASP A 128 -15.62 -33.71 -23.91
N ASP A 129 -14.65 -34.50 -23.40
CA ASP A 129 -14.84 -35.86 -22.90
C ASP A 129 -13.91 -36.18 -21.71
N ALA A 130 -14.31 -37.13 -20.85
CA ALA A 130 -13.51 -37.60 -19.72
C ALA A 130 -12.13 -38.17 -20.12
N ARG A 131 -12.04 -38.79 -21.30
CA ARG A 131 -10.75 -39.26 -21.86
C ARG A 131 -9.85 -38.08 -22.24
N GLY A 132 -10.42 -37.01 -22.81
CA GLY A 132 -9.70 -35.77 -23.12
C GLY A 132 -9.19 -35.07 -21.86
N ALA A 133 -10.00 -35.03 -20.80
CA ALA A 133 -9.60 -34.52 -19.50
C ALA A 133 -8.35 -35.25 -18.95
N LEU A 134 -8.36 -36.59 -19.00
CA LEU A 134 -7.24 -37.42 -18.56
C LEU A 134 -5.99 -37.23 -19.43
N THR A 135 -6.14 -37.16 -20.76
CA THR A 135 -4.97 -36.99 -21.65
C THR A 135 -4.31 -35.63 -21.44
N VAL A 136 -5.08 -34.57 -21.23
CA VAL A 136 -4.57 -33.24 -20.88
C VAL A 136 -3.87 -33.27 -19.53
N ALA A 137 -4.48 -33.85 -18.49
CA ALA A 137 -3.89 -33.94 -17.16
C ALA A 137 -2.56 -34.72 -17.15
N VAL A 138 -2.50 -35.86 -17.86
CA VAL A 138 -1.28 -36.66 -18.03
C VAL A 138 -0.23 -35.89 -18.86
N GLY A 139 -0.64 -35.21 -19.93
CA GLY A 139 0.25 -34.36 -20.73
C GLY A 139 0.89 -33.24 -19.90
N LEU A 140 0.12 -32.60 -19.03
CA LEU A 140 0.58 -31.54 -18.13
C LEU A 140 1.61 -32.05 -17.12
N LEU A 141 1.34 -33.20 -16.51
CA LEU A 141 2.24 -33.85 -15.55
C LEU A 141 3.53 -34.34 -16.22
N THR A 142 3.43 -34.94 -17.41
CA THR A 142 4.59 -35.41 -18.16
C THR A 142 5.46 -34.25 -18.64
N ALA A 143 4.86 -33.17 -19.16
CA ALA A 143 5.55 -31.93 -19.51
C ALA A 143 6.33 -31.34 -18.32
N GLY A 144 5.67 -31.23 -17.15
CA GLY A 144 6.31 -30.76 -15.92
C GLY A 144 7.46 -31.66 -15.46
N ALA A 145 7.24 -32.98 -15.45
CA ALA A 145 8.26 -33.95 -15.07
C ALA A 145 9.46 -33.89 -16.01
N LEU A 146 9.24 -33.81 -17.33
CA LEU A 146 10.31 -33.70 -18.33
C LEU A 146 11.10 -32.41 -18.14
N ALA A 147 10.45 -31.27 -17.88
CA ALA A 147 11.15 -30.01 -17.57
C ALA A 147 12.02 -30.10 -16.31
N LEU A 148 11.59 -30.83 -15.27
CA LEU A 148 12.39 -31.03 -14.07
C LEU A 148 13.53 -32.02 -14.28
N VAL A 149 13.30 -33.08 -15.05
CA VAL A 149 14.33 -34.06 -15.41
C VAL A 149 15.42 -33.42 -16.26
N THR A 150 15.08 -32.58 -17.24
CA THR A 150 16.08 -31.87 -18.05
C THR A 150 16.95 -30.97 -17.18
N VAL A 151 16.37 -30.21 -16.26
CA VAL A 151 17.15 -29.40 -15.31
C VAL A 151 17.98 -30.27 -14.37
N ARG A 152 17.46 -31.39 -13.88
CA ARG A 152 18.21 -32.32 -13.02
C ARG A 152 19.47 -32.86 -13.70
N LEU A 153 19.38 -33.14 -15.00
CA LEU A 153 20.47 -33.66 -15.82
C LEU A 153 21.47 -32.56 -16.20
N VAL A 154 21.00 -31.34 -16.48
CA VAL A 154 21.84 -30.23 -16.94
C VAL A 154 22.46 -29.43 -15.80
N ASP A 155 21.67 -29.00 -14.81
CA ASP A 155 22.14 -28.18 -13.68
C ASP A 155 21.26 -28.38 -12.43
N ARG A 156 21.78 -29.18 -11.47
CA ARG A 156 21.08 -29.47 -10.22
C ARG A 156 20.86 -28.24 -9.34
N THR A 157 21.66 -27.18 -9.50
CA THR A 157 21.52 -25.96 -8.69
C THR A 157 20.26 -25.17 -9.04
N LEU A 158 19.76 -25.34 -10.28
CA LEU A 158 18.55 -24.68 -10.78
C LEU A 158 17.27 -25.49 -10.55
N LEU A 159 17.36 -26.66 -9.89
CA LEU A 159 16.20 -27.52 -9.65
C LEU A 159 15.14 -26.87 -8.77
N VAL A 160 15.54 -26.24 -7.67
CA VAL A 160 14.61 -25.56 -6.76
C VAL A 160 13.90 -24.39 -7.45
N PRO A 161 14.59 -23.45 -8.12
CA PRO A 161 13.91 -22.33 -8.76
C PRO A 161 13.05 -22.77 -9.96
N VAL A 162 13.49 -23.74 -10.76
CA VAL A 162 12.67 -24.25 -11.86
C VAL A 162 11.47 -25.01 -11.31
N GLY A 163 11.66 -25.85 -10.29
CA GLY A 163 10.59 -26.55 -9.58
C GLY A 163 9.53 -25.60 -9.04
N ALA A 164 9.96 -24.50 -8.42
CA ALA A 164 9.08 -23.47 -7.90
C ALA A 164 8.25 -22.74 -8.98
N LEU A 165 8.78 -22.59 -10.20
CA LEU A 165 8.09 -21.97 -11.34
C LEU A 165 7.18 -22.97 -12.08
N VAL A 166 7.64 -24.21 -12.25
CA VAL A 166 6.91 -25.27 -12.95
C VAL A 166 5.73 -25.78 -12.12
N ALA A 167 5.90 -25.91 -10.79
CA ALA A 167 4.88 -26.46 -9.90
C ALA A 167 3.50 -25.77 -9.97
N PRO A 168 3.36 -24.43 -9.88
CA PRO A 168 2.04 -23.81 -10.02
C PRO A 168 1.48 -23.99 -11.44
N LEU A 169 2.33 -23.97 -12.46
CA LEU A 169 1.90 -24.09 -13.86
C LEU A 169 1.47 -25.51 -14.23
N THR A 170 1.91 -26.53 -13.49
CA THR A 170 1.48 -27.93 -13.65
C THR A 170 0.34 -28.31 -12.68
N LEU A 171 0.38 -27.84 -11.44
CA LEU A 171 -0.56 -28.31 -10.42
C LEU A 171 -1.86 -27.51 -10.40
N LEU A 172 -1.85 -26.21 -10.68
CA LEU A 172 -3.07 -25.38 -10.64
C LEU A 172 -4.08 -25.75 -11.73
N PRO A 173 -3.68 -26.10 -12.98
CA PRO A 173 -4.65 -26.48 -14.01
C PRO A 173 -5.27 -27.87 -13.82
N LEU A 174 -4.71 -28.72 -12.96
CA LEU A 174 -5.13 -30.12 -12.82
C LEU A 174 -6.61 -30.29 -12.43
N PRO A 175 -7.12 -29.63 -11.37
CA PRO A 175 -8.54 -29.74 -11.01
C PRO A 175 -9.47 -29.22 -12.10
N VAL A 176 -9.05 -28.16 -12.80
CA VAL A 176 -9.81 -27.54 -13.89
C VAL A 176 -9.86 -28.48 -15.11
N ALA A 177 -8.72 -29.04 -15.49
CA ALA A 177 -8.59 -29.98 -16.61
C ALA A 177 -9.37 -31.28 -16.35
N LEU A 178 -9.41 -31.74 -15.10
CA LEU A 178 -10.18 -32.92 -14.69
C LEU A 178 -11.68 -32.64 -14.53
N GLY A 179 -12.14 -31.39 -14.69
CA GLY A 179 -13.54 -31.02 -14.50
C GLY A 179 -14.02 -31.15 -13.05
N LEU A 180 -13.11 -31.10 -12.07
CA LEU A 180 -13.47 -31.17 -10.66
C LEU A 180 -14.29 -29.94 -10.24
N PRO A 181 -15.16 -30.08 -9.22
CA PRO A 181 -15.96 -28.95 -8.73
C PRO A 181 -15.05 -27.85 -8.18
N PHE A 182 -15.51 -26.60 -8.28
CA PHE A 182 -14.77 -25.44 -7.79
C PHE A 182 -14.41 -25.55 -6.29
N LEU A 183 -15.29 -26.19 -5.51
CA LEU A 183 -15.07 -26.53 -4.10
C LEU A 183 -13.80 -27.36 -3.83
N VAL A 184 -13.34 -28.15 -4.81
CA VAL A 184 -12.10 -28.94 -4.72
C VAL A 184 -10.93 -28.18 -5.35
N ALA A 185 -11.17 -27.46 -6.45
CA ALA A 185 -10.12 -26.70 -7.13
C ALA A 185 -9.54 -25.59 -6.24
N LEU A 186 -10.38 -24.86 -5.50
CA LEU A 186 -9.95 -23.77 -4.63
C LEU A 186 -9.01 -24.21 -3.48
N PRO A 187 -9.35 -25.18 -2.61
CA PRO A 187 -8.43 -25.62 -1.57
C PRO A 187 -7.17 -26.26 -2.16
N TRP A 188 -7.24 -26.89 -3.34
CA TRP A 188 -6.07 -27.38 -4.04
C TRP A 188 -5.10 -26.25 -4.43
N THR A 189 -5.60 -25.13 -4.96
CA THR A 189 -4.72 -23.99 -5.30
C THR A 189 -4.07 -23.37 -4.05
N LEU A 190 -4.82 -23.26 -2.95
CA LEU A 190 -4.28 -22.81 -1.67
C LEU A 190 -3.21 -23.75 -1.13
N LEU A 191 -3.42 -25.07 -1.24
CA LEU A 191 -2.48 -26.08 -0.78
C LEU A 191 -1.16 -26.02 -1.57
N VAL A 192 -1.23 -25.88 -2.90
CA VAL A 192 -0.05 -25.69 -3.74
C VAL A 192 0.71 -24.43 -3.33
N GLY A 193 0.01 -23.30 -3.14
CA GLY A 193 0.62 -22.05 -2.69
C GLY A 193 1.25 -22.16 -1.30
N ALA A 194 0.57 -22.81 -0.35
CA ALA A 194 1.04 -23.01 1.01
C ALA A 194 2.29 -23.91 1.07
N LEU A 195 2.34 -24.99 0.28
CA LEU A 195 3.51 -25.87 0.20
C LEU A 195 4.73 -25.14 -0.37
N LEU A 196 4.55 -24.31 -1.41
CA LEU A 196 5.62 -23.50 -1.97
C LEU A 196 6.15 -22.46 -0.97
N LEU A 197 5.25 -21.78 -0.25
CA LEU A 197 5.63 -20.83 0.81
C LEU A 197 6.34 -21.53 1.97
N ALA A 198 5.83 -22.67 2.44
CA ALA A 198 6.48 -23.46 3.50
C ALA A 198 7.86 -23.96 3.05
N GLY A 199 7.97 -24.44 1.81
CA GLY A 199 9.24 -24.80 1.19
C GLY A 199 10.22 -23.62 1.17
N SER A 200 9.75 -22.43 0.81
CA SER A 200 10.57 -21.21 0.82
C SER A 200 11.12 -20.84 2.20
N ALA A 201 10.34 -21.09 3.27
CA ALA A 201 10.75 -20.83 4.65
C ALA A 201 11.86 -21.77 5.13
N LEU A 202 11.86 -23.02 4.64
CA LEU A 202 12.82 -24.05 5.02
C LEU A 202 14.18 -23.94 4.30
N LEU A 203 14.23 -23.22 3.18
CA LEU A 203 15.46 -22.96 2.43
C LEU A 203 16.40 -22.05 3.22
N ARG A 204 17.68 -22.44 3.30
CA ARG A 204 18.73 -21.64 3.96
C ARG A 204 19.35 -20.58 3.04
N GLU A 205 19.29 -20.80 1.73
CA GLU A 205 19.90 -19.91 0.73
C GLU A 205 18.93 -18.79 0.33
N GLY A 206 19.16 -17.59 0.86
CA GLY A 206 18.30 -16.43 0.62
C GLY A 206 18.17 -16.00 -0.84
N ARG A 207 19.17 -16.27 -1.69
CA ARG A 207 19.13 -15.92 -3.13
C ARG A 207 18.14 -16.75 -3.93
N VAL A 208 17.82 -17.95 -3.47
CA VAL A 208 16.91 -18.87 -4.17
C VAL A 208 15.53 -18.87 -3.55
N ALA A 209 15.43 -18.58 -2.24
CA ALA A 209 14.17 -18.62 -1.49
C ALA A 209 13.08 -17.65 -1.97
N TRP A 210 13.43 -16.55 -2.65
CA TRP A 210 12.43 -15.59 -3.14
C TRP A 210 11.56 -16.15 -4.28
N ILE A 211 12.08 -17.09 -5.08
CA ILE A 211 11.36 -17.67 -6.23
C ILE A 211 10.19 -18.56 -5.76
N PRO A 212 10.38 -19.58 -4.89
CA PRO A 212 9.27 -20.35 -4.33
C PRO A 212 8.34 -19.49 -3.47
N TRP A 213 8.86 -18.45 -2.81
CA TRP A 213 8.01 -17.52 -2.09
C TRP A 213 7.08 -16.74 -3.03
N ALA A 214 7.62 -16.18 -4.11
CA ALA A 214 6.85 -15.42 -5.10
C ALA A 214 5.85 -16.29 -5.86
N SER A 215 6.22 -17.53 -6.22
CA SER A 215 5.32 -18.45 -6.89
C SER A 215 4.22 -19.00 -5.97
N GLY A 216 4.55 -19.24 -4.70
CA GLY A 216 3.57 -19.57 -3.67
C GLY A 216 2.58 -18.42 -3.41
N LEU A 217 3.09 -17.18 -3.30
CA LEU A 217 2.26 -15.99 -3.16
C LEU A 217 1.35 -15.77 -4.38
N PHE A 218 1.88 -15.96 -5.59
CA PHE A 218 1.10 -15.89 -6.82
C PHE A 218 -0.07 -16.89 -6.80
N SER A 219 0.18 -18.12 -6.34
CA SER A 219 -0.85 -19.15 -6.23
C SER A 219 -1.94 -18.79 -5.22
N LEU A 220 -1.56 -18.23 -4.06
CA LEU A 220 -2.53 -17.72 -3.08
C LEU A 220 -3.32 -16.53 -3.61
N ALA A 221 -2.66 -15.59 -4.31
CA ALA A 221 -3.30 -14.44 -4.91
C ALA A 221 -4.31 -14.86 -5.99
N LEU A 222 -3.96 -15.85 -6.82
CA LEU A 222 -4.87 -16.42 -7.81
C LEU A 222 -6.09 -17.06 -7.14
N GLY A 223 -5.87 -17.87 -6.09
CA GLY A 223 -6.96 -18.46 -5.31
C GLY A 223 -7.86 -17.42 -4.66
N LEU A 224 -7.29 -16.34 -4.13
CA LEU A 224 -8.05 -15.21 -3.59
C LEU A 224 -8.88 -14.52 -4.68
N SER A 225 -8.30 -14.25 -5.84
CA SER A 225 -9.01 -13.58 -6.93
C SER A 225 -10.19 -14.40 -7.47
N TRP A 226 -10.11 -15.74 -7.46
CA TRP A 226 -11.24 -16.61 -7.74
C TRP A 226 -12.28 -16.62 -6.61
N ALA A 227 -11.81 -16.59 -5.36
CA ALA A 227 -12.69 -16.58 -4.21
C ALA A 227 -13.49 -15.28 -4.08
N LEU A 228 -13.01 -14.15 -4.63
CA LEU A 228 -13.72 -12.86 -4.64
C LEU A 228 -15.15 -12.92 -5.21
N SER A 229 -15.45 -13.91 -6.05
CA SER A 229 -16.80 -14.11 -6.59
C SER A 229 -17.83 -14.54 -5.53
N GLU A 230 -17.39 -15.15 -4.42
CA GLU A 230 -18.26 -15.67 -3.36
C GLU A 230 -17.79 -15.17 -1.97
N ARG A 231 -18.73 -14.67 -1.15
CA ARG A 231 -18.37 -13.97 0.10
C ARG A 231 -17.72 -14.89 1.13
N HIS A 232 -18.27 -16.09 1.31
CA HIS A 232 -17.80 -17.04 2.32
C HIS A 232 -16.44 -17.64 1.96
N THR A 233 -16.21 -17.92 0.68
CA THR A 233 -14.91 -18.43 0.22
C THR A 233 -13.83 -17.36 0.30
N THR A 234 -14.16 -16.08 0.03
CA THR A 234 -13.23 -14.96 0.23
C THR A 234 -12.73 -14.93 1.68
N VAL A 235 -13.64 -15.04 2.65
CA VAL A 235 -13.31 -15.08 4.08
C VAL A 235 -12.43 -16.29 4.41
N ALA A 236 -12.80 -17.49 3.92
CA ALA A 236 -12.04 -18.71 4.15
C ALA A 236 -10.61 -18.62 3.57
N VAL A 237 -10.45 -18.07 2.36
CA VAL A 237 -9.14 -17.90 1.71
C VAL A 237 -8.28 -16.86 2.42
N LEU A 238 -8.86 -15.73 2.85
CA LEU A 238 -8.13 -14.72 3.61
C LEU A 238 -7.69 -15.26 4.97
N MET A 239 -8.54 -16.02 5.66
CA MET A 239 -8.17 -16.71 6.90
C MET A 239 -7.04 -17.73 6.67
N ALA A 240 -7.18 -18.59 5.66
CA ALA A 240 -6.20 -19.62 5.35
C ALA A 240 -4.84 -19.01 4.95
N SER A 241 -4.84 -17.97 4.11
CA SER A 241 -3.62 -17.26 3.72
C SER A 241 -2.96 -16.56 4.91
N ALA A 242 -3.71 -15.89 5.78
CA ALA A 242 -3.19 -15.30 7.01
C ALA A 242 -2.55 -16.36 7.93
N ALA A 243 -3.20 -17.51 8.12
CA ALA A 243 -2.69 -18.62 8.92
C ALA A 243 -1.39 -19.21 8.32
N VAL A 244 -1.40 -19.51 7.02
CA VAL A 244 -0.22 -20.04 6.30
C VAL A 244 0.95 -19.06 6.40
N LEU A 245 0.74 -17.78 6.12
CA LEU A 245 1.79 -16.77 6.17
C LEU A 245 2.34 -16.55 7.59
N SER A 246 1.49 -16.72 8.62
CA SER A 246 1.93 -16.70 10.02
C SER A 246 2.86 -17.88 10.34
N VAL A 247 2.49 -19.09 9.91
CA VAL A 247 3.33 -20.30 10.06
C VAL A 247 4.64 -20.16 9.28
N VAL A 248 4.58 -19.66 8.04
CA VAL A 248 5.75 -19.41 7.18
C VAL A 248 6.69 -18.39 7.82
N THR A 249 6.14 -17.34 8.44
CA THR A 249 6.92 -16.34 9.18
C THR A 249 7.63 -16.97 10.38
N ALA A 250 6.96 -17.84 11.13
CA ALA A 250 7.54 -18.55 12.26
C ALA A 250 8.65 -19.55 11.85
N LEU A 251 8.50 -20.19 10.69
CA LEU A 251 9.47 -21.16 10.15
C LEU A 251 10.60 -20.53 9.33
N ALA A 252 10.51 -19.22 9.02
CA ALA A 252 11.39 -18.55 8.07
C ALA A 252 12.86 -18.60 8.52
N ARG A 253 13.71 -19.21 7.69
CA ARG A 253 15.17 -19.25 7.90
C ARG A 253 15.92 -18.09 7.27
N THR A 254 15.24 -17.24 6.51
CA THR A 254 15.83 -16.09 5.82
C THR A 254 15.09 -14.80 6.15
N ARG A 255 15.82 -13.68 6.21
CA ARG A 255 15.23 -12.36 6.52
C ARG A 255 14.18 -11.94 5.50
N PHE A 256 14.42 -12.21 4.21
CA PHE A 256 13.49 -11.87 3.13
C PHE A 256 12.12 -12.54 3.35
N VAL A 257 12.09 -13.87 3.54
CA VAL A 257 10.83 -14.61 3.74
C VAL A 257 10.12 -14.14 5.00
N ALA A 258 10.85 -13.90 6.10
CA ALA A 258 10.24 -13.38 7.33
C ALA A 258 9.57 -12.02 7.12
N ILE A 259 10.26 -11.05 6.51
CA ILE A 259 9.75 -9.70 6.24
C ILE A 259 8.55 -9.77 5.29
N ALA A 260 8.70 -10.46 4.18
CA ALA A 260 7.71 -10.50 3.13
C ALA A 260 6.43 -11.23 3.59
N SER A 261 6.57 -12.37 4.28
CA SER A 261 5.43 -13.10 4.85
C SER A 261 4.76 -12.36 6.00
N THR A 262 5.49 -11.63 6.84
CA THR A 262 4.89 -10.78 7.89
C THR A 262 4.03 -9.68 7.26
N SER A 263 4.54 -9.02 6.22
CA SER A 263 3.83 -7.94 5.54
C SER A 263 2.54 -8.44 4.87
N VAL A 264 2.66 -9.48 4.03
CA VAL A 264 1.49 -10.06 3.34
C VAL A 264 0.52 -10.69 4.34
N GLY A 265 1.01 -11.37 5.38
CA GLY A 265 0.17 -11.98 6.41
C GLY A 265 -0.65 -10.94 7.18
N THR A 266 -0.04 -9.80 7.52
CA THR A 266 -0.73 -8.66 8.16
C THR A 266 -1.78 -8.07 7.22
N ALA A 267 -1.45 -7.92 5.92
CA ALA A 267 -2.40 -7.44 4.92
C ALA A 267 -3.60 -8.39 4.74
N ALA A 268 -3.36 -9.70 4.66
CA ALA A 268 -4.40 -10.72 4.57
C ALA A 268 -5.28 -10.76 5.83
N THR A 269 -4.69 -10.58 7.02
CA THR A 269 -5.43 -10.53 8.30
C THR A 269 -6.35 -9.30 8.35
N GLY A 270 -5.89 -8.13 7.89
CA GLY A 270 -6.75 -6.94 7.76
C GLY A 270 -7.89 -7.13 6.76
N GLY A 271 -7.61 -7.80 5.63
CA GLY A 271 -8.62 -8.16 4.64
C GLY A 271 -9.66 -9.11 5.23
N PHE A 272 -9.22 -10.14 5.96
CA PHE A 272 -10.09 -11.06 6.68
C PHE A 272 -10.98 -10.33 7.70
N ALA A 273 -10.40 -9.40 8.47
CA ALA A 273 -11.13 -8.62 9.46
C ALA A 273 -12.25 -7.78 8.82
N LEU A 274 -12.05 -7.24 7.62
CA LEU A 274 -13.10 -6.54 6.87
C LEU A 274 -14.12 -7.51 6.25
N ALA A 275 -13.65 -8.59 5.63
CA ALA A 275 -14.49 -9.50 4.86
C ALA A 275 -15.45 -10.32 5.74
N LEU A 276 -15.01 -10.71 6.96
CA LEU A 276 -15.82 -11.55 7.84
C LEU A 276 -17.15 -10.90 8.26
N PRO A 277 -17.19 -9.68 8.82
CA PRO A 277 -18.45 -9.01 9.12
C PRO A 277 -19.34 -8.81 7.88
N LEU A 278 -18.74 -8.46 6.73
CA LEU A 278 -19.49 -8.28 5.47
C LEU A 278 -20.13 -9.59 4.98
N ALA A 279 -19.45 -10.73 5.18
CA ALA A 279 -20.01 -12.05 4.87
C ALA A 279 -21.13 -12.44 5.83
N LEU A 280 -21.05 -12.03 7.11
CA LEU A 280 -22.10 -12.23 8.11
C LEU A 280 -23.30 -11.27 7.94
N GLY A 281 -23.33 -10.44 6.89
CA GLY A 281 -24.41 -9.51 6.61
C GLY A 281 -24.38 -8.24 7.46
N ALA A 282 -23.26 -7.95 8.15
CA ALA A 282 -23.12 -6.70 8.87
C ALA A 282 -23.12 -5.51 7.87
N PRO A 283 -23.77 -4.38 8.21
CA PRO A 283 -23.69 -3.16 7.42
C PRO A 283 -22.23 -2.71 7.25
N ILE A 284 -21.91 -2.16 6.08
CA ILE A 284 -20.56 -1.72 5.75
C ILE A 284 -20.01 -0.71 6.76
N GLU A 285 -20.88 0.14 7.31
CA GLU A 285 -20.55 1.14 8.32
C GLU A 285 -19.86 0.55 9.57
N TYR A 286 -20.29 -0.64 10.01
CA TYR A 286 -19.69 -1.33 11.16
C TYR A 286 -18.55 -2.26 10.75
N ALA A 287 -18.67 -2.91 9.59
CA ALA A 287 -17.65 -3.84 9.10
C ALA A 287 -16.30 -3.14 8.86
N VAL A 288 -16.33 -1.89 8.40
CA VAL A 288 -15.13 -1.09 8.12
C VAL A 288 -14.27 -0.79 9.35
N LEU A 289 -14.84 -0.89 10.56
CA LEU A 289 -14.11 -0.72 11.81
C LEU A 289 -13.29 -1.96 12.21
N ALA A 290 -13.64 -3.15 11.71
CA ALA A 290 -13.00 -4.40 12.14
C ALA A 290 -11.49 -4.46 11.84
N PRO A 291 -10.95 -3.96 10.70
CA PRO A 291 -9.51 -3.86 10.48
C PRO A 291 -8.75 -3.07 11.56
N LEU A 292 -9.39 -2.14 12.28
CA LEU A 292 -8.74 -1.39 13.37
C LEU A 292 -8.27 -2.29 14.50
N ALA A 293 -8.95 -3.42 14.73
CA ALA A 293 -8.49 -4.42 15.69
C ALA A 293 -7.12 -4.99 15.29
N VAL A 294 -6.89 -5.20 13.99
CA VAL A 294 -5.59 -5.64 13.46
C VAL A 294 -4.54 -4.55 13.62
N VAL A 295 -4.88 -3.29 13.32
CA VAL A 295 -3.97 -2.15 13.51
C VAL A 295 -3.57 -2.01 14.98
N ALA A 296 -4.53 -2.12 15.90
CA ALA A 296 -4.29 -2.09 17.33
C ALA A 296 -3.44 -3.28 17.80
N ALA A 297 -3.72 -4.49 17.32
CA ALA A 297 -2.94 -5.69 17.64
C ALA A 297 -1.48 -5.56 17.17
N VAL A 298 -1.25 -5.05 15.95
CA VAL A 298 0.10 -4.78 15.44
C VAL A 298 0.81 -3.75 16.32
N ALA A 299 0.13 -2.66 16.70
CA ALA A 299 0.70 -1.66 17.58
C ALA A 299 1.03 -2.21 18.99
N ALA A 300 0.23 -3.14 19.52
CA ALA A 300 0.45 -3.79 20.80
C ALA A 300 1.57 -4.84 20.77
N VAL A 301 1.74 -5.55 19.66
CA VAL A 301 2.76 -6.59 19.49
C VAL A 301 4.10 -6.02 19.06
N ALA A 302 4.12 -4.86 18.39
CA ALA A 302 5.35 -4.24 17.86
C ALA A 302 6.50 -4.10 18.88
N PRO A 303 6.29 -3.76 20.18
CA PRO A 303 7.38 -3.74 21.17
C PRO A 303 8.08 -5.08 21.38
N ARG A 304 7.43 -6.20 21.05
CA ARG A 304 7.98 -7.57 21.15
C ARG A 304 8.72 -8.01 19.90
N LEU A 305 8.58 -7.28 18.79
CA LEU A 305 9.20 -7.60 17.50
C LEU A 305 10.54 -6.87 17.35
N ARG A 306 11.47 -7.47 16.61
CA ARG A 306 12.75 -6.84 16.25
C ARG A 306 12.64 -6.18 14.88
N GLU A 307 13.33 -5.06 14.67
CA GLU A 307 13.51 -4.54 13.30
C GLU A 307 14.26 -5.58 12.45
N PRO A 308 13.87 -5.81 11.18
CA PRO A 308 12.88 -5.10 10.37
C PRO A 308 11.45 -5.70 10.37
N LEU A 309 11.11 -6.64 11.27
CA LEU A 309 9.76 -7.24 11.29
C LEU A 309 8.69 -6.25 11.77
N VAL A 310 9.07 -5.33 12.67
CA VAL A 310 8.18 -4.24 13.11
C VAL A 310 7.69 -3.42 11.92
N THR A 311 8.61 -2.93 11.08
CA THR A 311 8.26 -2.16 9.89
C THR A 311 7.47 -2.98 8.87
N ALA A 312 7.79 -4.26 8.73
CA ALA A 312 7.05 -5.17 7.86
C ALA A 312 5.58 -5.32 8.26
N ALA A 313 5.26 -5.33 9.56
CA ALA A 313 3.89 -5.38 10.06
C ALA A 313 3.20 -4.00 10.08
N GLU A 314 3.95 -2.94 10.41
CA GLU A 314 3.39 -1.58 10.51
C GLU A 314 2.92 -1.01 9.18
N VAL A 315 3.67 -1.21 8.09
CA VAL A 315 3.30 -0.67 6.76
C VAL A 315 1.89 -1.13 6.33
N PRO A 316 1.56 -2.44 6.25
CA PRO A 316 0.21 -2.88 5.91
C PRO A 316 -0.83 -2.48 6.97
N ALA A 317 -0.48 -2.43 8.26
CA ALA A 317 -1.39 -1.94 9.29
C ALA A 317 -1.76 -0.46 9.10
N THR A 318 -0.79 0.39 8.75
CA THR A 318 -1.05 1.80 8.43
C THR A 318 -1.87 1.97 7.15
N ALA A 319 -1.66 1.13 6.14
CA ALA A 319 -2.50 1.09 4.95
C ALA A 319 -3.94 0.73 5.30
N TRP A 320 -4.16 -0.28 6.15
CA TRP A 320 -5.50 -0.65 6.64
C TRP A 320 -6.14 0.45 7.48
N ALA A 321 -5.39 1.17 8.32
CA ALA A 321 -5.92 2.34 9.02
C ALA A 321 -6.42 3.41 8.04
N GLY A 322 -5.66 3.70 6.97
CA GLY A 322 -6.07 4.62 5.91
C GLY A 322 -7.29 4.14 5.13
N VAL A 323 -7.33 2.86 4.75
CA VAL A 323 -8.48 2.24 4.07
C VAL A 323 -9.73 2.29 4.95
N THR A 324 -9.62 1.97 6.24
CA THR A 324 -10.73 2.10 7.18
C THR A 324 -11.25 3.53 7.24
N LEU A 325 -10.38 4.52 7.45
CA LEU A 325 -10.81 5.92 7.49
C LEU A 325 -11.48 6.36 6.19
N LEU A 326 -10.90 6.01 5.04
CA LEU A 326 -11.46 6.34 3.73
C LEU A 326 -12.84 5.71 3.53
N LEU A 327 -12.98 4.41 3.80
CA LEU A 327 -14.25 3.71 3.66
C LEU A 327 -15.31 4.21 4.64
N SER A 328 -14.90 4.56 5.88
CA SER A 328 -15.78 5.16 6.88
C SER A 328 -16.31 6.50 6.40
N VAL A 329 -15.52 7.34 5.74
CA VAL A 329 -16.01 8.61 5.17
C VAL A 329 -16.90 8.37 3.94
N LEU A 330 -16.50 7.49 3.03
CA LEU A 330 -17.23 7.24 1.78
C LEU A 330 -18.61 6.61 2.00
N HIS A 331 -18.74 5.75 3.00
CA HIS A 331 -19.98 5.03 3.31
C HIS A 331 -20.62 5.50 4.62
N GLY A 332 -20.10 6.58 5.21
CA GLY A 332 -20.49 7.06 6.53
C GLY A 332 -21.80 7.80 6.53
N GLY A 333 -22.92 7.08 6.48
CA GLY A 333 -24.23 7.65 6.80
C GLY A 333 -24.34 8.14 8.24
N ARG A 334 -23.41 7.73 9.12
CA ARG A 334 -23.36 8.06 10.55
C ARG A 334 -22.02 8.71 10.91
N PRO A 335 -21.97 10.04 11.10
CA PRO A 335 -20.72 10.75 11.42
C PRO A 335 -20.08 10.32 12.74
N GLU A 336 -20.87 9.76 13.67
CA GLU A 336 -20.40 9.16 14.92
C GLU A 336 -19.38 8.05 14.68
N LEU A 337 -19.62 7.16 13.71
CA LEU A 337 -18.72 6.05 13.40
C LEU A 337 -17.41 6.55 12.78
N VAL A 338 -17.48 7.60 11.96
CA VAL A 338 -16.30 8.29 11.43
C VAL A 338 -15.47 8.89 12.57
N ALA A 339 -16.13 9.55 13.52
CA ALA A 339 -15.49 10.08 14.72
C ALA A 339 -14.80 8.97 15.53
N THR A 340 -15.45 7.83 15.72
CA THR A 340 -14.83 6.68 16.42
C THR A 340 -13.64 6.11 15.67
N ALA A 341 -13.69 5.99 14.34
CA ALA A 341 -12.58 5.50 13.54
C ALA A 341 -11.36 6.44 13.64
N LEU A 342 -11.59 7.76 13.52
CA LEU A 342 -10.57 8.78 13.73
C LEU A 342 -10.00 8.73 15.16
N ALA A 343 -10.86 8.55 16.16
CA ALA A 343 -10.49 8.39 17.57
C ALA A 343 -9.57 7.17 17.80
N VAL A 344 -9.94 6.02 17.26
CA VAL A 344 -9.15 4.79 17.44
C VAL A 344 -7.80 4.89 16.72
N VAL A 345 -7.78 5.33 15.45
CA VAL A 345 -6.52 5.47 14.69
C VAL A 345 -5.61 6.53 15.31
N GLY A 346 -6.17 7.63 15.79
CA GLY A 346 -5.37 8.67 16.44
C GLY A 346 -4.82 8.25 17.80
N VAL A 347 -5.56 7.48 18.62
CA VAL A 347 -5.01 6.87 19.84
C VAL A 347 -3.89 5.89 19.51
N ILE A 348 -4.07 5.04 18.50
CA ILE A 348 -3.02 4.08 18.07
C ILE A 348 -1.76 4.81 17.59
N SER A 349 -1.90 5.91 16.85
CA SER A 349 -0.74 6.70 16.40
C SER A 349 -0.06 7.44 17.56
N LEU A 350 -0.81 8.02 18.51
CA LEU A 350 -0.25 8.58 19.75
C LEU A 350 0.52 7.51 20.55
N ALA A 351 -0.04 6.31 20.71
CA ALA A 351 0.63 5.20 21.39
C ALA A 351 1.91 4.77 20.64
N SER A 352 1.89 4.78 19.30
CA SER A 352 3.04 4.46 18.47
C SER A 352 4.15 5.53 18.55
N ALA A 353 3.80 6.78 18.87
CA ALA A 353 4.73 7.89 18.98
C ALA A 353 5.66 7.81 20.20
N VAL A 354 5.31 7.00 21.21
CA VAL A 354 6.15 6.73 22.40
C VAL A 354 7.47 6.05 22.01
N ARG A 355 7.52 5.41 20.83
CA ARG A 355 8.69 4.67 20.37
C ARG A 355 9.79 5.59 19.83
N PRO A 356 11.08 5.22 20.01
CA PRO A 356 12.20 6.00 19.48
C PRO A 356 12.08 6.18 17.96
N ASN A 357 12.48 7.35 17.45
CA ASN A 357 12.41 7.76 16.04
C ASN A 357 10.98 7.82 15.42
N ARG A 358 9.92 7.74 16.22
CA ARG A 358 8.52 7.75 15.75
C ARG A 358 7.72 8.96 16.27
N ARG A 359 8.40 10.01 16.73
CA ARG A 359 7.78 11.22 17.30
C ARG A 359 6.81 11.93 16.35
N TRP A 360 6.98 11.79 15.03
CA TRP A 360 6.07 12.38 14.04
C TRP A 360 4.64 11.82 14.12
N TYR A 361 4.46 10.57 14.59
CA TYR A 361 3.13 10.00 14.81
C TYR A 361 2.34 10.75 15.90
N ALA A 362 3.02 11.47 16.80
CA ALA A 362 2.33 12.29 17.79
C ALA A 362 1.53 13.43 17.14
N GLY A 363 2.11 14.06 16.10
CA GLY A 363 1.44 15.09 15.33
C GLY A 363 0.24 14.53 14.57
N VAL A 364 0.39 13.38 13.92
CA VAL A 364 -0.71 12.71 13.21
C VAL A 364 -1.83 12.33 14.17
N GLY A 365 -1.51 11.71 15.30
CA GLY A 365 -2.50 11.32 16.29
C GLY A 365 -3.23 12.51 16.91
N ALA A 366 -2.54 13.61 17.18
CA ALA A 366 -3.17 14.84 17.66
C ALA A 366 -4.14 15.43 16.63
N VAL A 367 -3.77 15.46 15.34
CA VAL A 367 -4.66 15.93 14.26
C VAL A 367 -5.87 15.02 14.13
N LEU A 368 -5.69 13.70 14.17
CA LEU A 368 -6.79 12.73 14.12
C LEU A 368 -7.72 12.85 15.33
N MET A 369 -7.19 13.10 16.54
CA MET A 369 -8.02 13.36 17.74
C MET A 369 -8.82 14.64 17.62
N PHE A 370 -8.20 15.69 17.07
CA PHE A 370 -8.90 16.94 16.82
C PHE A 370 -10.03 16.76 15.80
N LEU A 371 -9.78 16.04 14.70
CA LEU A 371 -10.81 15.70 13.70
C LEU A 371 -11.90 14.80 14.28
N ALA A 372 -11.54 13.83 15.15
CA ALA A 372 -12.50 12.98 15.83
C ALA A 372 -13.44 13.78 16.75
N LEU A 373 -12.88 14.71 17.53
CA LEU A 373 -13.68 15.60 18.39
C LEU A 373 -14.66 16.44 17.57
N TRP A 374 -14.20 17.02 16.46
CA TRP A 374 -15.03 17.82 15.58
C TRP A 374 -16.14 17.04 14.90
N THR A 375 -15.82 15.86 14.38
CA THR A 375 -16.81 14.97 13.76
C THR A 375 -17.84 14.48 14.77
N ALA A 376 -17.44 14.25 16.03
CA ALA A 376 -18.37 13.95 17.12
C ALA A 376 -19.28 15.14 17.46
N LEU A 377 -18.74 16.35 17.64
CA LEU A 377 -19.55 17.54 17.92
C LEU A 377 -20.55 17.84 16.79
N ALA A 378 -20.13 17.66 15.53
CA ALA A 378 -20.99 17.77 14.37
C ALA A 378 -22.10 16.70 14.37
N SER A 379 -21.77 15.46 14.76
CA SER A 379 -22.75 14.37 14.85
C SER A 379 -23.81 14.59 15.93
N TRP A 380 -23.48 15.32 16.99
CA TRP A 380 -24.41 15.68 18.06
C TRP A 380 -25.13 17.01 17.80
N GLU A 381 -24.98 17.59 16.61
CA GLU A 381 -25.62 18.85 16.20
C GLU A 381 -25.38 20.00 17.20
N VAL A 382 -24.17 20.05 17.77
CA VAL A 382 -23.82 21.07 18.76
C VAL A 382 -23.67 22.44 18.08
N ASN A 383 -24.60 23.35 18.39
CA ASN A 383 -24.62 24.72 17.84
C ASN A 383 -23.59 25.69 18.47
N VAL A 384 -22.95 25.29 19.57
CA VAL A 384 -21.96 26.08 20.30
C VAL A 384 -20.75 25.20 20.67
N PRO A 385 -19.91 24.82 19.70
CA PRO A 385 -18.75 23.96 19.94
C PRO A 385 -17.72 24.62 20.87
N GLU A 386 -17.71 25.96 20.98
CA GLU A 386 -16.81 26.70 21.86
C GLU A 386 -16.95 26.30 23.33
N ALA A 387 -18.18 25.99 23.76
CA ALA A 387 -18.46 25.59 25.14
C ALA A 387 -17.67 24.33 25.53
N TYR A 388 -17.37 23.47 24.55
CA TYR A 388 -16.69 22.19 24.76
C TYR A 388 -15.18 22.26 24.50
N THR A 389 -14.70 23.21 23.68
CA THR A 389 -13.28 23.31 23.33
C THR A 389 -12.50 24.38 24.12
N VAL A 390 -13.16 25.43 24.61
CA VAL A 390 -12.50 26.52 25.34
C VAL A 390 -11.89 26.05 26.68
N PRO A 391 -12.61 25.31 27.55
CA PRO A 391 -12.01 24.82 28.80
C PRO A 391 -10.74 23.97 28.59
N PRO A 392 -10.71 22.94 27.71
CA PRO A 392 -9.49 22.17 27.47
C PRO A 392 -8.41 23.00 26.75
N ALA A 393 -8.77 23.95 25.88
CA ALA A 393 -7.81 24.85 25.25
C ALA A 393 -7.05 25.70 26.27
N LEU A 394 -7.76 26.32 27.22
CA LEU A 394 -7.17 27.12 28.29
C LEU A 394 -6.27 26.28 29.19
N ALA A 395 -6.73 25.08 29.59
CA ALA A 395 -5.91 24.16 30.38
C ALA A 395 -4.61 23.80 29.65
N PHE A 396 -4.68 23.50 28.35
CA PHE A 396 -3.51 23.18 27.54
C PHE A 396 -2.54 24.35 27.41
N LEU A 397 -3.05 25.58 27.21
CA LEU A 397 -2.21 26.78 27.15
C LEU A 397 -1.52 27.08 28.49
N VAL A 398 -2.21 26.89 29.62
CA VAL A 398 -1.63 27.05 30.96
C VAL A 398 -0.54 26.01 31.20
N ILE A 399 -0.78 24.75 30.85
CA ILE A 399 0.23 23.67 30.97
C ILE A 399 1.44 23.95 30.07
N GLY A 400 1.21 24.32 28.81
CA GLY A 400 2.28 24.68 27.87
C GLY A 400 3.10 25.88 28.33
N TRP A 401 2.43 26.86 28.95
CA TRP A 401 3.06 28.02 29.56
C TRP A 401 3.92 27.64 30.76
N GLU A 402 3.39 26.88 31.72
CA GLU A 402 4.15 26.37 32.86
C GLU A 402 5.34 25.49 32.43
N TRP A 403 5.13 24.61 31.44
CA TRP A 403 6.20 23.77 30.89
C TRP A 403 7.31 24.62 30.27
N SER A 404 6.96 25.60 29.43
CA SER A 404 7.94 26.48 28.80
C SER A 404 8.74 27.34 29.79
N ARG A 405 8.14 27.68 30.94
CA ARG A 405 8.80 28.46 31.99
C ARG A 405 9.73 27.62 32.88
N ARG A 406 9.41 26.35 33.10
CA ARG A 406 10.13 25.47 34.03
C ARG A 406 11.12 24.54 33.34
N ALA A 407 11.03 24.34 32.03
CA ALA A 407 11.89 23.41 31.31
C ALA A 407 13.32 23.92 31.18
N THR A 408 14.29 23.03 31.44
CA THR A 408 15.72 23.29 31.25
C THR A 408 16.07 23.54 29.79
N GLU A 409 15.39 22.86 28.87
CA GLU A 409 15.41 23.13 27.44
C GLU A 409 14.02 23.62 27.00
N VAL A 410 13.95 24.84 26.45
CA VAL A 410 12.68 25.45 26.07
C VAL A 410 12.06 24.67 24.90
N PRO A 411 10.84 24.12 25.06
CA PRO A 411 10.17 23.41 23.99
C PRO A 411 9.79 24.35 22.85
N SER A 412 9.62 23.82 21.65
CA SER A 412 9.16 24.64 20.52
C SER A 412 7.78 25.24 20.81
N SER A 413 7.56 26.48 20.36
CA SER A 413 6.26 27.16 20.56
C SER A 413 5.08 26.38 19.98
N TRP A 414 5.30 25.57 18.94
CA TRP A 414 4.30 24.67 18.36
C TRP A 414 3.91 23.53 19.29
N LEU A 415 4.87 22.91 20.00
CA LEU A 415 4.61 21.86 20.98
C LEU A 415 3.91 22.41 22.23
N ALA A 416 4.32 23.59 22.69
CA ALA A 416 3.78 24.19 23.91
C ALA A 416 2.38 24.79 23.72
N TYR A 417 2.13 25.52 22.62
CA TYR A 417 0.92 26.33 22.46
C TYR A 417 0.04 25.95 21.27
N GLY A 418 0.59 25.23 20.28
CA GLY A 418 -0.10 24.96 19.02
C GLY A 418 -1.44 24.25 19.19
N GLY A 419 -1.49 23.17 19.97
CA GLY A 419 -2.73 22.41 20.21
C GLY A 419 -3.81 23.22 20.93
N GLY A 420 -3.42 23.97 21.97
CA GLY A 420 -4.35 24.82 22.73
C GLY A 420 -4.91 25.97 21.88
N LEU A 421 -4.07 26.61 21.06
CA LEU A 421 -4.51 27.66 20.15
C LEU A 421 -5.41 27.12 19.03
N ALA A 422 -5.15 25.92 18.51
CA ALA A 422 -6.01 25.28 17.53
C ALA A 422 -7.40 24.94 18.10
N LEU A 423 -7.47 24.44 19.34
CA LEU A 423 -8.74 24.20 20.05
C LEU A 423 -9.50 25.49 20.38
N LEU A 424 -8.78 26.57 20.68
CA LEU A 424 -9.37 27.87 21.03
C LEU A 424 -9.96 28.58 19.80
N LEU A 425 -9.18 28.67 18.72
CA LEU A 425 -9.54 29.46 17.54
C LEU A 425 -10.28 28.65 16.48
N GLY A 426 -9.96 27.36 16.32
CA GLY A 426 -10.49 26.51 15.25
C GLY A 426 -12.03 26.51 15.14
N PRO A 427 -12.78 26.24 16.23
CA PRO A 427 -14.25 26.28 16.28
C PRO A 427 -14.84 27.57 15.74
N THR A 428 -14.40 28.67 16.33
CA THR A 428 -14.91 29.98 15.96
C THR A 428 -14.58 30.37 14.52
N VAL A 429 -13.38 30.03 14.02
CA VAL A 429 -12.99 30.32 12.63
C VAL A 429 -13.80 29.47 11.64
N TRP A 430 -14.04 28.19 11.95
CA TRP A 430 -14.81 27.29 11.09
C TRP A 430 -16.29 27.66 11.01
N GLU A 431 -16.90 28.06 12.11
CA GLU A 431 -18.28 28.57 12.04
C GLU A 431 -18.36 29.92 11.34
N VAL A 432 -17.35 30.77 11.54
CA VAL A 432 -17.16 31.98 10.71
C VAL A 432 -16.79 31.62 9.26
N LEU A 433 -16.53 30.36 8.92
CA LEU A 433 -16.53 29.62 7.63
C LEU A 433 -17.87 29.36 6.96
N THR A 434 -18.80 28.85 7.75
CA THR A 434 -19.93 28.06 7.22
C THR A 434 -21.29 28.65 7.57
N ALA A 435 -21.41 29.41 8.67
CA ALA A 435 -22.69 29.95 9.12
C ALA A 435 -23.00 31.32 8.49
N ASP A 436 -24.30 31.61 8.30
CA ASP A 436 -24.81 32.88 7.74
C ASP A 436 -25.10 33.95 8.80
N ALA A 437 -25.43 33.56 10.04
CA ALA A 437 -25.73 34.49 11.14
C ALA A 437 -24.49 34.77 12.00
N MET A 438 -23.82 35.91 11.76
CA MET A 438 -22.44 36.14 12.21
C MET A 438 -22.26 37.25 13.26
N VAL A 439 -23.34 37.80 13.82
CA VAL A 439 -23.33 39.14 14.43
C VAL A 439 -22.33 39.30 15.59
N TRP A 440 -22.13 38.27 16.43
CA TRP A 440 -21.24 38.36 17.59
C TRP A 440 -19.93 37.56 17.46
N ARG A 441 -19.93 36.50 16.64
CA ARG A 441 -18.78 35.58 16.48
C ARG A 441 -17.63 36.25 15.74
N LEU A 442 -17.92 37.06 14.72
CA LEU A 442 -16.93 37.75 13.93
C LEU A 442 -16.06 38.76 14.72
N PRO A 443 -16.64 39.71 15.48
CA PRO A 443 -15.83 40.64 16.28
C PRO A 443 -15.04 39.91 17.38
N ALA A 444 -15.61 38.85 17.97
CA ALA A 444 -14.90 38.05 18.98
C ALA A 444 -13.64 37.39 18.40
N VAL A 445 -13.72 36.76 17.22
CA VAL A 445 -12.54 36.14 16.59
C VAL A 445 -11.50 37.17 16.18
N LEU A 446 -11.91 38.34 15.69
CA LEU A 446 -10.97 39.41 15.35
C LEU A 446 -10.21 39.92 16.58
N VAL A 447 -10.90 40.16 17.70
CA VAL A 447 -10.27 40.63 18.93
C VAL A 447 -9.33 39.56 19.51
N VAL A 448 -9.80 38.31 19.61
CA VAL A 448 -9.00 37.21 20.17
C VAL A 448 -7.82 36.86 19.25
N GLY A 449 -8.04 36.78 17.93
CA GLY A 449 -6.99 36.55 16.95
C GLY A 449 -5.92 37.65 16.96
N LEU A 450 -6.33 38.92 17.11
CA LEU A 450 -5.40 40.05 17.28
C LEU A 450 -4.62 39.96 18.59
N ALA A 451 -5.27 39.63 19.70
CA ALA A 451 -4.60 39.45 20.97
C ALA A 451 -3.55 38.32 20.89
N VAL A 452 -3.89 37.19 20.27
CA VAL A 452 -2.98 36.04 20.07
C VAL A 452 -1.82 36.39 19.14
N THR A 453 -2.04 37.13 18.05
CA THR A 453 -0.95 37.55 17.15
C THR A 453 0.00 38.54 17.82
N VAL A 454 -0.53 39.52 18.55
CA VAL A 454 0.29 40.49 19.30
C VAL A 454 1.09 39.77 20.38
N TRP A 455 0.48 38.80 21.07
CA TRP A 455 1.19 37.95 22.02
C TRP A 455 2.29 37.13 21.35
N GLY A 456 2.02 36.52 20.20
CA GLY A 456 3.01 35.80 19.40
C GLY A 456 4.17 36.67 18.94
N LEU A 457 3.88 37.90 18.51
CA LEU A 457 4.89 38.86 18.08
C LEU A 457 5.78 39.32 19.26
N ARG A 458 5.17 39.65 20.40
CA ARG A 458 5.90 40.10 21.61
C ARG A 458 6.75 38.98 22.21
N GLY A 459 6.20 37.77 22.26
CA GLY A 459 6.87 36.58 22.81
C GLY A 459 7.80 35.86 21.83
N ARG A 460 7.89 36.32 20.56
CA ARG A 460 8.55 35.59 19.46
C ARG A 460 8.07 34.13 19.32
N LEU A 461 6.79 33.89 19.60
CA LEU A 461 6.14 32.59 19.54
C LEU A 461 5.54 32.40 18.15
N LEU A 462 6.24 31.65 17.29
CA LEU A 462 5.82 31.40 15.91
C LEU A 462 4.42 30.77 15.83
N ALA A 463 4.09 29.81 16.70
CA ALA A 463 2.78 29.17 16.70
C ALA A 463 1.62 30.16 16.93
N ALA A 464 1.77 31.06 17.91
CA ALA A 464 0.76 32.09 18.21
C ALA A 464 0.64 33.12 17.09
N LEU A 465 1.76 33.55 16.52
CA LEU A 465 1.76 34.50 15.41
C LEU A 465 1.08 33.91 14.16
N VAL A 466 1.41 32.67 13.80
CA VAL A 466 0.87 32.00 12.61
C VAL A 466 -0.60 31.64 12.80
N LEU A 467 -0.99 30.98 13.90
CA LEU A 467 -2.37 30.57 14.11
C LEU A 467 -3.32 31.75 14.33
N GLY A 468 -2.92 32.75 15.12
CA GLY A 468 -3.70 33.97 15.29
C GLY A 468 -3.80 34.76 13.98
N GLY A 469 -2.70 34.84 13.22
CA GLY A 469 -2.65 35.61 11.98
C GLY A 469 -3.45 34.96 10.87
N LEU A 470 -3.42 33.64 10.80
CA LEU A 470 -4.23 32.84 9.88
C LEU A 470 -5.71 32.96 10.23
N ALA A 471 -6.08 32.87 11.51
CA ALA A 471 -7.45 33.12 11.96
C ALA A 471 -7.94 34.50 11.51
N LEU A 472 -7.18 35.56 11.80
CA LEU A 472 -7.50 36.92 11.35
C LEU A 472 -7.63 37.03 9.83
N LEU A 473 -6.70 36.47 9.08
CA LEU A 473 -6.68 36.56 7.63
C LEU A 473 -7.90 35.86 7.04
N VAL A 474 -8.19 34.64 7.49
CA VAL A 474 -9.29 33.81 7.02
C VAL A 474 -10.64 34.46 7.37
N THR A 475 -10.83 34.92 8.60
CA THR A 475 -12.08 35.60 8.99
C THR A 475 -12.25 36.95 8.32
N SER A 476 -11.17 37.72 8.14
CA SER A 476 -11.22 39.00 7.41
C SER A 476 -11.52 38.78 5.93
N LEU A 477 -10.94 37.76 5.30
CA LEU A 477 -11.26 37.42 3.91
C LEU A 477 -12.72 37.02 3.75
N ARG A 478 -13.34 36.28 4.67
CA ARG A 478 -14.78 35.99 4.58
C ARG A 478 -15.65 37.22 4.87
N ALA A 479 -15.31 37.99 5.89
CA ALA A 479 -16.09 39.17 6.29
C ALA A 479 -16.07 40.28 5.23
N PHE A 480 -14.89 40.54 4.67
CA PHE A 480 -14.70 41.61 3.69
C PHE A 480 -14.68 41.10 2.26
N GLY A 481 -14.60 39.79 2.01
CA GLY A 481 -14.49 39.20 0.67
C GLY A 481 -15.62 39.55 -0.27
N PRO A 482 -16.89 39.20 0.03
CA PRO A 482 -18.01 39.57 -0.83
C PRO A 482 -18.13 41.09 -1.04
N PRO A 483 -18.05 41.94 0.00
CA PRO A 483 -18.04 43.39 -0.18
C PRO A 483 -16.86 43.92 -1.02
N LEU A 484 -15.65 43.36 -0.86
CA LEU A 484 -14.46 43.76 -1.61
C LEU A 484 -14.50 43.26 -3.06
N TRP A 485 -15.15 42.13 -3.32
CA TRP A 485 -15.37 41.61 -4.67
C TRP A 485 -16.36 42.47 -5.44
N GLU A 486 -17.44 42.90 -4.78
CA GLU A 486 -18.40 43.87 -5.32
C GLU A 486 -17.72 45.22 -5.60
N TRP A 487 -16.91 45.72 -4.66
CA TRP A 487 -16.08 46.91 -4.87
C TRP A 487 -15.04 46.73 -5.98
N GLY A 488 -14.44 45.54 -6.10
CA GLY A 488 -13.45 45.21 -7.12
C GLY A 488 -14.03 45.18 -8.53
N GLN A 489 -15.30 44.79 -8.67
CA GLN A 489 -16.03 44.90 -9.95
C GLN A 489 -16.33 46.35 -10.34
N LEU A 490 -16.48 47.23 -9.35
CA LEU A 490 -16.73 48.67 -9.55
C LEU A 490 -15.43 49.47 -9.71
N ALA A 491 -14.32 48.97 -9.18
CA ALA A 491 -13.02 49.62 -9.22
C ALA A 491 -12.29 49.32 -10.55
N PRO A 492 -11.54 50.28 -11.10
CA PRO A 492 -10.78 50.04 -12.32
C PRO A 492 -9.63 49.04 -12.10
N ASN A 493 -9.41 48.16 -13.09
CA ASN A 493 -8.53 46.98 -13.02
C ASN A 493 -7.08 47.24 -12.56
N TRP A 494 -6.58 48.47 -12.69
CA TRP A 494 -5.23 48.88 -12.28
C TRP A 494 -5.06 49.13 -10.77
N LEU A 495 -6.15 49.30 -10.02
CA LEU A 495 -6.12 49.76 -8.63
C LEU A 495 -5.53 48.69 -7.67
N PRO A 496 -5.88 47.40 -7.78
CA PRO A 496 -5.28 46.36 -6.92
C PRO A 496 -3.76 46.26 -7.12
N PHE A 497 -3.28 46.39 -8.35
CA PHE A 497 -1.86 46.37 -8.66
C PHE A 497 -1.13 47.58 -8.09
N ALA A 498 -1.73 48.78 -8.12
CA ALA A 498 -1.16 49.99 -7.54
C ALA A 498 -1.01 49.88 -6.01
N VAL A 499 -1.99 49.29 -5.32
CA VAL A 499 -1.94 49.07 -3.87
C VAL A 499 -0.84 48.08 -3.50
N ILE A 500 -0.72 46.96 -4.24
CA ILE A 500 0.36 45.97 -4.05
C ILE A 500 1.73 46.62 -4.29
N GLY A 501 1.86 47.41 -5.36
CA GLY A 501 3.09 48.15 -5.67
C GLY A 501 3.49 49.14 -4.57
N ALA A 502 2.54 49.91 -4.05
CA ALA A 502 2.78 50.84 -2.94
C ALA A 502 3.19 50.11 -1.65
N ALA A 503 2.56 48.96 -1.35
CA ALA A 503 2.92 48.13 -0.19
C ALA A 503 4.34 47.58 -0.31
N LEU A 504 4.74 47.08 -1.48
CA LEU A 504 6.10 46.61 -1.76
C LEU A 504 7.13 47.73 -1.60
N LEU A 505 6.82 48.95 -2.06
CA LEU A 505 7.67 50.12 -1.88
C LEU A 505 7.84 50.50 -0.41
N LEU A 506 6.77 50.48 0.38
CA LEU A 506 6.82 50.75 1.82
C LEU A 506 7.66 49.71 2.58
N VAL A 507 7.51 48.44 2.23
CA VAL A 507 8.32 47.35 2.82
C VAL A 507 9.78 47.49 2.42
N GLY A 508 10.07 47.77 1.15
CA GLY A 508 11.42 48.04 0.65
C GLY A 508 12.08 49.23 1.36
N ALA A 509 11.36 50.33 1.49
CA ALA A 509 11.82 51.53 2.19
C ALA A 509 12.10 51.26 3.68
N ARG A 510 11.24 50.47 4.35
CA ARG A 510 11.49 50.05 5.74
C ARG A 510 12.72 49.17 5.87
N TYR A 511 12.90 48.21 4.97
CA TYR A 511 14.06 47.32 4.94
C TYR A 511 15.37 48.12 4.79
N GLU A 512 15.40 49.07 3.86
CA GLU A 512 16.54 49.95 3.63
C GLU A 512 16.83 50.84 4.85
N ALA A 513 15.79 51.40 5.48
CA ALA A 513 15.93 52.19 6.70
C ALA A 513 16.46 51.36 7.89
N SER A 514 16.11 50.08 8.00
CA SER A 514 16.69 49.17 9.00
C SER A 514 18.16 48.82 8.70
N LEU A 515 18.50 48.54 7.44
CA LEU A 515 19.89 48.25 7.05
C LEU A 515 20.80 49.47 7.25
N ALA A 516 20.32 50.66 6.91
CA ALA A 516 21.05 51.90 7.11
C ALA A 516 21.32 52.20 8.59
N ARG A 517 20.42 51.79 9.49
CA ARG A 517 20.63 51.85 10.94
C ARG A 517 21.70 50.87 11.41
N LEU A 518 21.65 49.62 10.95
CA LEU A 518 22.65 48.60 11.28
C LEU A 518 24.06 48.98 10.76
N ARG A 519 24.17 49.50 9.54
CA ARG A 519 25.43 50.01 8.97
C ARG A 519 25.97 51.23 9.73
N ARG A 520 25.11 52.05 10.33
CA ARG A 520 25.54 53.16 11.20
C ARG A 520 26.12 52.63 12.51
N VAL A 521 25.44 51.70 13.16
CA VAL A 521 25.93 51.06 14.39
C VAL A 521 27.25 50.32 14.15
N GLY A 522 27.35 49.59 13.03
CA GLY A 522 28.60 48.92 12.62
C GLY A 522 29.77 49.88 12.43
N ARG A 523 29.53 51.08 11.88
CA ARG A 523 30.55 52.13 11.72
C ARG A 523 30.96 52.81 13.03
N TYR A 524 30.07 52.89 14.02
CA TYR A 524 30.42 53.36 15.35
C TYR A 524 31.28 52.34 16.10
N LEU A 525 30.93 51.04 16.00
CA LEU A 525 31.70 49.97 16.61
C LEU A 525 33.09 49.79 15.97
N SER A 526 33.22 50.02 14.65
CA SER A 526 34.52 49.96 13.96
C SER A 526 35.45 51.14 14.25
N ARG A 527 34.97 52.20 14.91
CA ARG A 527 35.79 53.35 15.35
C ARG A 527 36.27 53.21 16.80
N LEU A 528 35.73 52.22 17.53
CA LEU A 528 36.11 51.88 18.90
C LEU A 528 37.10 50.70 18.97
N ARG A 529 37.36 50.05 17.83
CA ARG A 529 38.55 49.23 17.58
C ARG A 529 39.58 50.10 16.87
#